data_AF-A0A5S3SBT6-F1
#
_entry.id   AF-A0A5S3SBT6-F1
#
_cell.length_a   1.000
_cell.length_b   1.000
_cell.length_c   1.000
_cell.angle_alpha   90.00
_cell.angle_beta   90.00
_cell.angle_gamma   90.00
#
_symmetry.space_group_name_H-M   'P 1'
#
loop_
_entity.id
_entity.type
_entity.pdbx_description
1 polymer ?
#
loop_
_entity_poly.entity_id
_entity_poly.type
_entity_poly.pdbx_seq_one_letter_code
_entity_poly.pdbx_strand_id
1 'polypeptide(L)'
;MAIQLADYEINIRSFHPEKDFGWSGLMFEGDNRGFSLKPSGIKPTTSRIWHKLTLSTKKITVTPVTVSDPSKAPWEDKKRIYSGNLAPKGRVTLKDKPLTNNSIYQYRLDGHYGGVNHAMPGSPVMQERLDFSYVPTLNVKYKVIIDIDTVNGHMDIVTYITGDAFPNCEAFIVDPGGQAISLGIHVRKGAPPLSLSLNADYPMIASALRLPLNNNGSFKGTVGDELFRQANRYPKLAFHKIADWNNRFTSIPANSGHCMLLEKASLEYCFNGLLK
;
A
#
# COMPACT_ATOMS: atom_id res chain seq x y z
N MET A 1 -21.27 24.55 -10.22
CA MET A 1 -21.86 23.20 -10.26
C MET A 1 -21.20 22.37 -9.18
N ALA A 2 -21.97 21.63 -8.39
CA ALA A 2 -21.42 20.77 -7.34
C ALA A 2 -20.73 19.53 -7.94
N ILE A 3 -19.68 19.05 -7.30
CA ILE A 3 -19.00 17.80 -7.70
C ILE A 3 -19.90 16.60 -7.43
N GLN A 4 -19.96 15.69 -8.41
CA GLN A 4 -20.62 14.40 -8.26
C GLN A 4 -19.79 13.46 -7.37
N LEU A 5 -20.45 12.81 -6.41
CA LEU A 5 -19.91 11.67 -5.68
C LEU A 5 -19.72 10.47 -6.63
N ALA A 6 -18.57 9.81 -6.51
CA ALA A 6 -18.12 8.77 -7.42
C ALA A 6 -17.43 7.60 -6.71
N ASP A 7 -16.96 6.62 -7.49
CA ASP A 7 -16.27 5.44 -6.98
C ASP A 7 -14.76 5.61 -7.12
N TYR A 8 -14.02 5.31 -6.05
CA TYR A 8 -12.56 5.40 -6.01
C TYR A 8 -11.96 4.03 -5.67
N GLU A 9 -10.81 3.72 -6.26
CA GLU A 9 -10.06 2.49 -5.95
C GLU A 9 -8.81 2.84 -5.13
N ILE A 10 -8.72 2.33 -3.89
CA ILE A 10 -7.53 2.48 -3.04
C ILE A 10 -6.78 1.15 -3.05
N ASN A 11 -5.51 1.20 -3.43
CA ASN A 11 -4.62 0.04 -3.45
C ASN A 11 -3.58 0.20 -2.34
N ILE A 12 -3.41 -0.83 -1.52
CA ILE A 12 -2.35 -0.95 -0.53
C ILE A 12 -1.74 -2.33 -0.70
N ARG A 13 -0.44 -2.42 -0.98
CA ARG A 13 0.19 -3.72 -1.29
C ARG A 13 1.61 -3.81 -0.79
N SER A 14 1.98 -5.03 -0.42
CA SER A 14 3.31 -5.42 0.01
C SER A 14 4.01 -6.23 -1.08
N PHE A 15 5.25 -5.87 -1.41
CA PHE A 15 6.03 -6.58 -2.43
C PHE A 15 7.51 -6.65 -2.06
N HIS A 16 8.21 -7.66 -2.58
CA HIS A 16 9.65 -7.80 -2.43
C HIS A 16 10.37 -7.32 -3.70
N PRO A 17 11.27 -6.33 -3.63
CA PRO A 17 11.78 -5.68 -4.84
C PRO A 17 12.76 -6.53 -5.65
N GLU A 18 13.42 -7.48 -5.00
CA GLU A 18 14.39 -8.38 -5.65
C GLU A 18 13.73 -9.61 -6.27
N LYS A 19 14.46 -10.29 -7.15
CA LYS A 19 14.09 -11.58 -7.73
C LYS A 19 13.94 -12.70 -6.70
N ASP A 20 14.66 -12.62 -5.60
CA ASP A 20 14.62 -13.56 -4.49
C ASP A 20 14.84 -12.82 -3.16
N PHE A 21 14.53 -13.47 -2.05
CA PHE A 21 14.67 -12.90 -0.71
C PHE A 21 16.12 -12.98 -0.16
N GLY A 22 17.08 -13.38 -0.99
CA GLY A 22 18.46 -13.63 -0.55
C GLY A 22 18.56 -14.76 0.48
N TRP A 23 19.75 -14.90 1.06
CA TRP A 23 20.05 -16.02 1.96
C TRP A 23 19.25 -15.94 3.28
N SER A 24 19.08 -14.73 3.82
CA SER A 24 18.31 -14.49 5.04
C SER A 24 16.81 -14.76 4.89
N GLY A 25 16.30 -14.76 3.65
CA GLY A 25 14.94 -15.17 3.33
C GLY A 25 14.84 -16.50 2.59
N LEU A 26 15.83 -17.39 2.76
CA LEU A 26 15.87 -18.74 2.20
C LEU A 26 15.60 -18.78 0.68
N MET A 27 16.04 -17.77 -0.07
CA MET A 27 15.96 -17.73 -1.55
C MET A 27 14.54 -17.90 -2.12
N PHE A 28 13.49 -17.56 -1.37
CA PHE A 28 12.12 -17.50 -1.91
C PHE A 28 12.04 -16.48 -3.04
N GLU A 29 11.27 -16.78 -4.08
CA GLU A 29 11.08 -15.88 -5.22
C GLU A 29 10.37 -14.58 -4.79
N GLY A 30 10.94 -13.44 -5.16
CA GLY A 30 10.38 -12.11 -4.93
C GLY A 30 9.57 -11.58 -6.11
N ASP A 31 9.26 -10.28 -6.10
CA ASP A 31 8.45 -9.62 -7.14
C ASP A 31 9.29 -8.99 -8.26
N ASN A 32 10.61 -8.84 -8.05
CA ASN A 32 11.57 -8.32 -9.03
C ASN A 32 11.09 -7.03 -9.73
N ARG A 33 10.69 -6.03 -8.95
CA ARG A 33 10.13 -4.78 -9.49
C ARG A 33 10.39 -3.58 -8.59
N GLY A 34 10.25 -2.40 -9.18
CA GLY A 34 10.18 -1.13 -8.46
C GLY A 34 8.76 -0.80 -7.97
N PHE A 35 8.63 0.38 -7.35
CA PHE A 35 7.35 0.96 -7.00
C PHE A 35 6.52 1.26 -8.25
N SER A 36 5.21 1.11 -8.16
CA SER A 36 4.30 1.20 -9.30
C SER A 36 2.91 1.66 -8.87
N LEU A 37 2.24 2.39 -9.76
CA LEU A 37 0.83 2.78 -9.62
C LEU A 37 -0.09 2.00 -10.57
N LYS A 38 0.43 0.95 -11.22
CA LYS A 38 -0.40 0.08 -12.06
C LYS A 38 -1.37 -0.72 -11.20
N PRO A 39 -2.59 -1.01 -11.69
CA PRO A 39 -3.60 -1.75 -10.93
C PRO A 39 -3.09 -3.09 -10.42
N SER A 40 -3.53 -3.48 -9.23
CA SER A 40 -3.22 -4.79 -8.64
C SER A 40 -3.93 -5.91 -9.41
N GLY A 41 -3.32 -7.10 -9.46
CA GLY A 41 -3.86 -8.26 -10.18
C GLY A 41 -3.67 -8.20 -11.70
N ILE A 42 -3.00 -7.16 -12.24
CA ILE A 42 -2.65 -7.05 -13.65
C ILE A 42 -1.14 -7.21 -13.83
N LYS A 43 -0.74 -8.26 -14.54
CA LYS A 43 0.66 -8.48 -14.93
C LYS A 43 1.20 -7.29 -15.74
N PRO A 44 2.47 -6.90 -15.58
CA PRO A 44 3.53 -7.61 -14.86
C PRO A 44 3.65 -7.24 -13.36
N THR A 45 2.72 -6.46 -12.80
CA THR A 45 2.88 -5.98 -11.42
C THR A 45 2.42 -7.04 -10.42
N THR A 46 3.35 -7.70 -9.74
CA THR A 46 3.06 -8.72 -8.72
C THR A 46 3.22 -8.17 -7.30
N SER A 47 2.65 -8.83 -6.29
CA SER A 47 2.83 -8.47 -4.88
C SER A 47 2.75 -9.72 -4.00
N ARG A 48 3.43 -9.68 -2.84
CA ARG A 48 3.27 -10.70 -1.80
C ARG A 48 1.84 -10.72 -1.28
N ILE A 49 1.27 -9.56 -1.01
CA ILE A 49 -0.16 -9.38 -0.78
C ILE A 49 -0.56 -8.04 -1.39
N TRP A 50 -1.66 -8.00 -2.11
CA TRP A 50 -2.32 -6.75 -2.49
C TRP A 50 -3.72 -6.71 -1.90
N HIS A 51 -4.05 -5.54 -1.36
CA HIS A 51 -5.33 -5.23 -0.74
C HIS A 51 -5.93 -4.03 -1.44
N LYS A 52 -7.09 -4.25 -2.05
CA LYS A 52 -7.77 -3.30 -2.93
C LYS A 52 -9.13 -2.97 -2.36
N LEU A 53 -9.42 -1.69 -2.21
CA LEU A 53 -10.68 -1.19 -1.69
C LEU A 53 -11.39 -0.42 -2.79
N THR A 54 -12.60 -0.83 -3.13
CA THR A 54 -13.49 -0.02 -3.96
C THR A 54 -14.43 0.75 -3.04
N LEU A 55 -14.19 2.05 -2.89
CA LEU A 55 -15.02 2.95 -2.10
C LEU A 55 -16.05 3.61 -3.02
N SER A 56 -17.34 3.30 -2.82
CA SER A 56 -18.42 4.06 -3.44
C SER A 56 -18.87 5.16 -2.51
N THR A 57 -18.50 6.40 -2.83
CA THR A 57 -18.89 7.57 -2.02
C THR A 57 -20.37 7.89 -2.18
N LYS A 58 -20.96 7.59 -3.33
CA LYS A 58 -22.40 7.75 -3.56
C LYS A 58 -23.24 6.73 -2.77
N LYS A 59 -22.81 5.48 -2.71
CA LYS A 59 -23.53 4.40 -2.01
C LYS A 59 -23.12 4.24 -0.56
N ILE A 60 -22.03 4.90 -0.14
CA ILE A 60 -21.43 4.77 1.20
C ILE A 60 -21.12 3.30 1.50
N THR A 61 -20.38 2.66 0.59
CA THR A 61 -19.98 1.26 0.72
C THR A 61 -18.50 1.11 0.38
N VAL A 62 -17.86 0.13 1.01
CA VAL A 62 -16.49 -0.27 0.67
C VAL A 62 -16.45 -1.77 0.42
N THR A 63 -15.85 -2.17 -0.69
CA THR A 63 -15.66 -3.58 -1.04
C THR A 63 -14.15 -3.89 -1.04
N PRO A 64 -13.65 -4.67 -0.07
CA PRO A 64 -12.26 -5.10 -0.05
C PRO A 64 -12.03 -6.35 -0.90
N VAL A 65 -10.88 -6.43 -1.55
CA VAL A 65 -10.34 -7.63 -2.18
C VAL A 65 -8.90 -7.80 -1.69
N THR A 66 -8.58 -8.97 -1.13
CA THR A 66 -7.24 -9.27 -0.61
C THR A 66 -6.74 -10.55 -1.25
N VAL A 67 -5.61 -10.47 -1.95
CA VAL A 67 -5.07 -11.59 -2.74
C VAL A 67 -3.54 -11.53 -2.69
N SER A 68 -2.91 -12.66 -2.95
CA SER A 68 -1.46 -12.81 -3.08
C SER A 68 -1.13 -13.32 -4.48
N ASP A 69 -0.07 -12.79 -5.10
CA ASP A 69 0.47 -13.44 -6.29
C ASP A 69 1.21 -14.74 -5.91
N PRO A 70 1.28 -15.73 -6.83
CA PRO A 70 1.88 -17.02 -6.50
C PRO A 70 3.34 -16.91 -6.03
N SER A 71 3.66 -17.62 -4.96
CA SER A 71 5.00 -17.67 -4.35
C SER A 71 5.73 -18.96 -4.76
N LYS A 72 7.06 -18.94 -4.79
CA LYS A 72 7.89 -20.12 -5.09
C LYS A 72 9.00 -20.26 -4.06
N ALA A 73 9.09 -21.43 -3.44
CA ALA A 73 10.22 -21.82 -2.62
C ALA A 73 11.37 -22.36 -3.50
N PRO A 74 12.64 -22.25 -3.09
CA PRO A 74 13.76 -22.75 -3.89
C PRO A 74 13.78 -24.27 -4.06
N TRP A 75 13.06 -25.02 -3.21
CA TRP A 75 12.94 -26.48 -3.27
C TRP A 75 11.67 -26.98 -4.00
N GLU A 76 10.83 -26.08 -4.52
CA GLU A 76 9.65 -26.44 -5.32
C GLU A 76 9.84 -25.99 -6.78
N ASP A 77 9.43 -26.81 -7.74
CA ASP A 77 9.50 -26.42 -9.17
C ASP A 77 8.35 -25.49 -9.60
N LYS A 78 7.19 -25.63 -8.94
CA LYS A 78 5.95 -24.93 -9.26
C LYS A 78 5.70 -23.79 -8.28
N LYS A 79 5.08 -22.72 -8.77
CA LYS A 79 4.56 -21.67 -7.90
C LYS A 79 3.31 -22.16 -7.17
N ARG A 80 3.22 -21.83 -5.89
CA ARG A 80 2.07 -22.09 -5.05
C ARG A 80 1.07 -20.94 -5.15
N ILE A 81 -0.17 -21.29 -5.43
CA ILE A 81 -1.31 -20.37 -5.42
C ILE A 81 -1.95 -20.45 -4.03
N TYR A 82 -2.25 -19.30 -3.43
CA TYR A 82 -2.93 -19.21 -2.14
C TYR A 82 -4.43 -18.98 -2.34
N SER A 83 -5.24 -19.95 -1.92
CA SER A 83 -6.70 -19.92 -2.02
C SER A 83 -7.33 -20.54 -0.78
N GLY A 84 -8.64 -20.33 -0.57
CA GLY A 84 -9.37 -20.86 0.58
C GLY A 84 -8.72 -20.45 1.91
N ASN A 85 -8.43 -21.44 2.76
CA ASN A 85 -7.82 -21.20 4.08
C ASN A 85 -6.35 -20.73 4.02
N LEU A 86 -5.70 -20.87 2.86
CA LEU A 86 -4.33 -20.43 2.64
C LEU A 86 -4.27 -19.00 2.08
N ALA A 87 -5.41 -18.44 1.65
CA ALA A 87 -5.46 -17.09 1.10
C ALA A 87 -5.15 -16.03 2.16
N PRO A 88 -4.51 -14.91 1.79
CA PRO A 88 -4.38 -13.79 2.70
C PRO A 88 -5.76 -13.25 3.10
N LYS A 89 -5.86 -12.74 4.32
CA LYS A 89 -7.10 -12.19 4.88
C LYS A 89 -6.95 -10.68 4.99
N GLY A 90 -8.00 -9.94 4.68
CA GLY A 90 -8.05 -8.50 4.88
C GLY A 90 -9.46 -8.06 5.25
N ARG A 91 -9.54 -6.99 6.03
CA ARG A 91 -10.79 -6.42 6.53
C ARG A 91 -10.70 -4.92 6.53
N VAL A 92 -11.83 -4.27 6.29
CA VAL A 92 -11.98 -2.83 6.35
C VAL A 92 -13.30 -2.51 7.03
N THR A 93 -13.29 -1.47 7.86
CA THR A 93 -14.50 -0.84 8.39
C THR A 93 -14.62 0.55 7.76
N LEU A 94 -15.78 0.84 7.18
CA LEU A 94 -16.15 2.18 6.76
C LEU A 94 -16.99 2.83 7.85
N LYS A 95 -16.57 4.01 8.28
CA LYS A 95 -17.37 4.95 9.07
C LYS A 95 -17.54 6.20 8.23
N ASP A 96 -18.76 6.59 7.97
CA ASP A 96 -19.07 7.90 7.41
C ASP A 96 -19.57 8.83 8.51
N LYS A 97 -19.37 10.13 8.31
CA LYS A 97 -20.03 11.16 9.11
C LYS A 97 -20.77 12.08 8.14
N PRO A 98 -22.10 12.19 8.25
CA PRO A 98 -22.84 13.12 7.41
C PRO A 98 -22.54 14.58 7.79
N LEU A 99 -22.26 15.36 6.73
CA LEU A 99 -22.48 16.79 6.50
C LEU A 99 -22.13 17.76 7.64
N THR A 100 -20.94 18.37 7.52
CA THR A 100 -20.77 19.76 7.99
C THR A 100 -21.30 20.66 6.87
N ASN A 101 -22.39 21.39 7.10
CA ASN A 101 -22.98 22.37 6.16
C ASN A 101 -23.42 21.85 4.77
N ASN A 102 -23.87 20.59 4.65
CA ASN A 102 -24.40 19.99 3.41
C ASN A 102 -23.45 19.91 2.19
N SER A 103 -22.16 20.28 2.30
CA SER A 103 -21.22 20.29 1.17
C SER A 103 -20.02 19.35 1.30
N ILE A 104 -19.67 18.96 2.53
CA ILE A 104 -18.49 18.11 2.82
C ILE A 104 -18.94 16.73 3.28
N TYR A 105 -18.42 15.69 2.62
CA TYR A 105 -18.68 14.29 2.93
C TYR A 105 -17.41 13.63 3.45
N GLN A 106 -17.45 13.07 4.67
CA GLN A 106 -16.32 12.39 5.29
C GLN A 106 -16.48 10.87 5.25
N TYR A 107 -15.43 10.18 4.81
CA TYR A 107 -15.31 8.73 4.79
C TYR A 107 -14.04 8.33 5.52
N ARG A 108 -14.19 7.50 6.57
CA ARG A 108 -13.07 6.96 7.33
C ARG A 108 -13.02 5.45 7.16
N LEU A 109 -11.89 4.99 6.65
CA LEU A 109 -11.55 3.59 6.44
C LEU A 109 -10.49 3.20 7.46
N ASP A 110 -10.85 2.33 8.42
CA ASP A 110 -9.89 1.67 9.30
C ASP A 110 -9.82 0.19 8.86
N GLY A 111 -8.64 -0.31 8.51
CA GLY A 111 -8.51 -1.67 7.99
C GLY A 111 -7.13 -2.29 8.16
N HIS A 112 -7.02 -3.54 7.75
CA HIS A 112 -5.78 -4.29 7.75
C HIS A 112 -5.80 -5.43 6.74
N TYR A 113 -4.63 -5.91 6.36
CA TYR A 113 -4.48 -7.20 5.68
C TYR A 113 -3.28 -7.95 6.23
N GLY A 114 -3.31 -9.26 6.06
CA GLY A 114 -2.17 -10.10 6.33
C GLY A 114 -2.27 -11.49 5.73
N GLY A 115 -1.15 -12.20 5.76
CA GLY A 115 -1.06 -13.54 5.18
C GLY A 115 0.25 -14.21 5.51
N VAL A 116 0.24 -15.53 5.36
CA VAL A 116 1.35 -16.41 5.71
C VAL A 116 1.96 -16.97 4.44
N ASN A 117 3.30 -17.05 4.38
CA ASN A 117 3.97 -17.75 3.30
C ASN A 117 3.84 -19.27 3.46
N HIS A 118 2.78 -19.85 2.89
CA HIS A 118 2.55 -21.30 2.93
C HIS A 118 3.41 -22.10 1.93
N ALA A 119 4.39 -21.49 1.25
CA ALA A 119 5.37 -22.26 0.48
C ALA A 119 6.47 -22.87 1.36
N MET A 120 6.50 -22.54 2.66
CA MET A 120 7.32 -23.22 3.67
C MET A 120 6.86 -24.66 3.94
N PRO A 121 7.76 -25.62 4.18
CA PRO A 121 7.40 -27.02 4.34
C PRO A 121 6.48 -27.23 5.56
N GLY A 122 5.43 -28.03 5.40
CA GLY A 122 4.47 -28.33 6.47
C GLY A 122 3.49 -27.19 6.81
N SER A 123 3.76 -25.94 6.39
CA SER A 123 2.91 -24.78 6.66
C SER A 123 1.46 -24.92 6.16
N PRO A 124 1.19 -25.38 4.91
CA PRO A 124 -0.19 -25.58 4.43
C PRO A 124 -0.96 -26.61 5.25
N VAL A 125 -0.34 -27.77 5.49
CA VAL A 125 -0.97 -28.88 6.22
C VAL A 125 -1.34 -28.46 7.63
N MET A 126 -0.47 -27.68 8.28
CA MET A 126 -0.72 -27.16 9.61
C MET A 126 -1.88 -26.15 9.62
N GLN A 127 -1.93 -25.24 8.64
CA GLN A 127 -3.02 -24.28 8.49
C GLN A 127 -4.37 -24.99 8.26
N GLU A 128 -4.39 -26.00 7.40
CA GLU A 128 -5.62 -26.73 7.07
C GLU A 128 -6.16 -27.55 8.24
N ARG A 129 -5.27 -28.13 9.07
CA ARG A 129 -5.67 -29.00 10.18
C ARG A 129 -5.90 -28.27 11.50
N LEU A 130 -5.15 -27.20 11.76
CA LEU A 130 -5.08 -26.55 13.07
C LEU A 130 -5.45 -25.06 13.01
N ASP A 131 -5.77 -24.51 11.84
CA ASP A 131 -5.96 -23.07 11.58
C ASP A 131 -4.79 -22.20 12.05
N PHE A 132 -3.57 -22.75 12.03
CA PHE A 132 -2.34 -22.11 12.50
C PHE A 132 -1.12 -22.48 11.64
N SER A 133 -0.15 -21.57 11.53
CA SER A 133 1.15 -21.81 10.88
C SER A 133 2.31 -21.28 11.74
N TYR A 134 3.47 -21.95 11.67
CA TYR A 134 4.71 -21.53 12.36
C TYR A 134 5.40 -20.38 11.62
N VAL A 135 5.01 -20.13 10.38
CA VAL A 135 5.55 -19.05 9.56
C VAL A 135 4.85 -17.76 9.99
N PRO A 136 5.61 -16.71 10.37
CA PRO A 136 5.01 -15.45 10.78
C PRO A 136 4.11 -14.85 9.70
N THR A 137 3.02 -14.24 10.17
CA THR A 137 2.07 -13.52 9.32
C THR A 137 2.63 -12.15 8.97
N LEU A 138 2.66 -11.81 7.69
CA LEU A 138 2.81 -10.42 7.25
C LEU A 138 1.56 -9.65 7.63
N ASN A 139 1.71 -8.50 8.27
CA ASN A 139 0.60 -7.68 8.75
C ASN A 139 0.80 -6.20 8.40
N VAL A 140 -0.25 -5.60 7.83
CA VAL A 140 -0.32 -4.19 7.51
C VAL A 140 -1.67 -3.65 7.94
N LYS A 141 -1.65 -2.57 8.73
CA LYS A 141 -2.82 -1.83 9.21
C LYS A 141 -2.81 -0.45 8.57
N TYR A 142 -3.99 0.09 8.34
CA TYR A 142 -4.12 1.41 7.74
C TYR A 142 -5.33 2.17 8.26
N LYS A 143 -5.21 3.49 8.19
CA LYS A 143 -6.28 4.47 8.37
C LYS A 143 -6.25 5.40 7.18
N VAL A 144 -7.38 5.52 6.49
CA VAL A 144 -7.57 6.46 5.38
C VAL A 144 -8.79 7.30 5.69
N ILE A 145 -8.63 8.62 5.74
CA ILE A 145 -9.71 9.59 5.94
C ILE A 145 -9.82 10.40 4.67
N ILE A 146 -11.01 10.47 4.10
CA ILE A 146 -11.31 11.17 2.85
C ILE A 146 -12.44 12.16 3.12
N ASP A 147 -12.17 13.43 2.90
CA ASP A 147 -13.18 14.50 2.91
C ASP A 147 -13.39 14.99 1.48
N ILE A 148 -14.63 14.95 0.99
CA ILE A 148 -14.99 15.47 -0.34
C ILE A 148 -15.81 16.74 -0.18
N ASP A 149 -15.23 17.88 -0.54
CA ASP A 149 -15.93 19.15 -0.61
C ASP A 149 -16.51 19.35 -2.01
N THR A 150 -17.81 19.11 -2.11
CA THR A 150 -18.57 19.18 -3.35
C THR A 150 -18.80 20.60 -3.86
N VAL A 151 -18.62 21.63 -3.02
CA VAL A 151 -18.82 23.03 -3.39
C VAL A 151 -17.50 23.66 -3.82
N ASN A 152 -16.45 23.50 -3.01
CA ASN A 152 -15.11 24.03 -3.33
C ASN A 152 -14.35 23.14 -4.33
N GLY A 153 -14.84 21.92 -4.57
CA GLY A 153 -14.37 21.08 -5.67
C GLY A 153 -13.03 20.41 -5.43
N HIS A 154 -12.84 19.84 -4.23
CA HIS A 154 -11.63 19.11 -3.88
C HIS A 154 -11.91 17.92 -2.97
N MET A 155 -10.98 16.98 -2.96
CA MET A 155 -10.87 15.89 -2.00
C MET A 155 -9.64 16.13 -1.12
N ASP A 156 -9.79 16.06 0.19
CA ASP A 156 -8.68 15.93 1.12
C ASP A 156 -8.56 14.46 1.54
N ILE A 157 -7.35 13.91 1.47
CA ILE A 157 -7.07 12.53 1.88
C ILE A 157 -5.91 12.49 2.86
N VAL A 158 -6.15 11.87 4.02
CA VAL A 158 -5.14 11.58 5.04
C VAL A 158 -4.95 10.08 5.10
N THR A 159 -3.72 9.63 4.92
CA THR A 159 -3.34 8.21 4.93
C THR A 159 -2.31 7.98 6.01
N TYR A 160 -2.52 6.94 6.80
CA TYR A 160 -1.54 6.45 7.78
C TYR A 160 -1.52 4.92 7.76
N ILE A 161 -0.35 4.34 7.50
CA ILE A 161 -0.16 2.90 7.35
C ILE A 161 0.96 2.45 8.29
N THR A 162 0.70 1.39 9.05
CA THR A 162 1.64 0.73 9.94
C THR A 162 1.74 -0.77 9.65
N GLY A 163 2.81 -1.43 10.07
CA GLY A 163 2.95 -2.87 9.90
C GLY A 163 4.33 -3.40 10.27
N ASP A 164 4.66 -4.58 9.77
CA ASP A 164 5.90 -5.29 10.13
C ASP A 164 7.18 -4.65 9.55
N ALA A 165 7.06 -3.60 8.72
CA ALA A 165 8.17 -2.99 7.97
C ALA A 165 8.96 -3.98 7.08
N PHE A 166 8.32 -5.10 6.72
CA PHE A 166 8.80 -6.05 5.72
C PHE A 166 7.62 -6.70 4.97
N PRO A 167 7.70 -6.84 3.63
CA PRO A 167 8.70 -6.30 2.72
C PRO A 167 8.40 -4.82 2.44
N ASN A 168 8.61 -4.33 1.22
CA ASN A 168 8.21 -2.97 0.86
C ASN A 168 6.69 -2.84 0.86
N CYS A 169 6.17 -1.65 1.14
CA CYS A 169 4.74 -1.32 1.05
C CYS A 169 4.56 -0.10 0.13
N GLU A 170 3.49 -0.09 -0.66
CA GLU A 170 3.07 1.08 -1.44
C GLU A 170 1.56 1.26 -1.37
N ALA A 171 1.12 2.52 -1.41
CA ALA A 171 -0.29 2.86 -1.39
C ALA A 171 -0.61 3.95 -2.42
N PHE A 172 -1.76 3.81 -3.09
CA PHE A 172 -2.24 4.78 -4.07
C PHE A 172 -3.76 4.74 -4.20
N ILE A 173 -4.35 5.83 -4.66
CA ILE A 173 -5.77 5.94 -4.98
C ILE A 173 -5.95 6.24 -6.47
N VAL A 174 -6.98 5.65 -7.08
CA VAL A 174 -7.37 5.82 -8.48
C VAL A 174 -8.77 6.42 -8.51
N ASP A 175 -8.94 7.45 -9.32
CA ASP A 175 -10.22 8.13 -9.53
C ASP A 175 -11.12 7.40 -10.55
N PRO A 176 -12.36 7.88 -10.76
CA PRO A 176 -13.25 7.35 -11.81
C PRO A 176 -12.72 7.51 -13.24
N GLY A 177 -11.75 8.40 -13.47
CA GLY A 177 -11.11 8.64 -14.77
C GLY A 177 -9.91 7.72 -15.02
N GLY A 178 -9.54 6.86 -14.07
CA GLY A 178 -8.37 6.00 -14.14
C GLY A 178 -7.03 6.69 -13.80
N GLN A 179 -7.05 7.95 -13.36
CA GLN A 179 -5.85 8.65 -12.91
C GLN A 179 -5.48 8.20 -11.50
N ALA A 180 -4.29 7.63 -11.35
CA ALA A 180 -3.74 7.21 -10.07
C ALA A 180 -2.91 8.31 -9.42
N ILE A 181 -2.93 8.35 -8.09
CA ILE A 181 -2.02 9.16 -7.29
C ILE A 181 -1.43 8.37 -6.13
N SER A 182 -0.10 8.47 -5.98
CA SER A 182 0.64 7.89 -4.86
C SER A 182 0.22 8.54 -3.54
N LEU A 183 -0.11 7.69 -2.55
CA LEU A 183 -0.31 8.06 -1.14
C LEU A 183 0.95 7.83 -0.31
N GLY A 184 1.95 7.16 -0.89
CA GLY A 184 3.27 6.99 -0.30
C GLY A 184 3.82 5.58 -0.48
N ILE A 185 5.07 5.42 -0.05
CA ILE A 185 5.83 4.18 -0.13
C ILE A 185 6.58 3.94 1.17
N HIS A 186 6.95 2.69 1.39
CA HIS A 186 7.83 2.24 2.45
C HIS A 186 8.85 1.27 1.86
N VAL A 187 10.13 1.59 2.02
CA VAL A 187 11.21 0.63 1.81
C VAL A 187 11.38 -0.16 3.12
N ARG A 188 11.44 -1.49 3.01
CA ARG A 188 11.61 -2.39 4.15
C ARG A 188 12.80 -1.99 5.01
N LYS A 189 12.72 -2.27 6.32
CA LYS A 189 13.78 -1.94 7.29
C LYS A 189 14.72 -3.09 7.63
N GLY A 190 14.41 -4.31 7.18
CA GLY A 190 15.17 -5.49 7.58
C GLY A 190 14.85 -6.71 6.72
N ALA A 191 15.34 -7.86 7.18
CA ALA A 191 15.15 -9.16 6.54
C ALA A 191 13.92 -9.90 7.13
N PRO A 192 13.30 -10.83 6.37
CA PRO A 192 12.06 -11.49 6.78
C PRO A 192 12.05 -12.08 8.20
N PRO A 193 13.07 -12.85 8.67
CA PRO A 193 12.99 -13.51 9.97
C PRO A 193 13.01 -12.54 11.17
N LEU A 194 13.59 -11.35 11.00
CA LEU A 194 13.68 -10.34 12.06
C LEU A 194 12.47 -9.40 12.06
N SER A 195 11.99 -9.00 10.88
CA SER A 195 10.95 -7.98 10.78
C SER A 195 9.53 -8.54 10.93
N LEU A 196 9.28 -9.77 10.47
CA LEU A 196 7.94 -10.38 10.55
C LEU A 196 7.61 -10.95 11.93
N SER A 197 8.62 -11.30 12.74
CA SER A 197 8.42 -11.95 14.05
C SER A 197 8.07 -10.99 15.18
N LEU A 198 8.31 -9.67 14.99
CA LEU A 198 8.18 -8.67 16.05
C LEU A 198 6.78 -8.01 16.12
N ASN A 199 5.98 -8.04 15.04
CA ASN A 199 4.65 -7.40 14.94
C ASN A 199 4.63 -5.97 15.53
N ALA A 200 5.68 -5.20 15.23
CA ALA A 200 5.99 -3.96 15.94
C ALA A 200 5.20 -2.73 15.46
N ASP A 201 4.21 -2.91 14.56
CA ASP A 201 3.34 -1.84 14.02
C ASP A 201 4.13 -0.58 13.62
N TYR A 202 5.25 -0.75 12.91
CA TYR A 202 6.09 0.37 12.50
C TYR A 202 5.33 1.35 11.61
N PRO A 203 5.51 2.67 11.79
CA PRO A 203 5.05 3.65 10.81
C PRO A 203 5.72 3.39 9.45
N MET A 204 4.90 3.17 8.42
CA MET A 204 5.36 2.86 7.07
C MET A 204 5.06 4.01 6.10
N ILE A 205 3.81 4.49 6.05
CA ILE A 205 3.37 5.56 5.16
C ILE A 205 2.55 6.57 5.95
N ALA A 206 2.81 7.86 5.73
CA ALA A 206 2.00 8.96 6.23
C ALA A 206 1.87 10.03 5.14
N SER A 207 0.64 10.45 4.83
CA SER A 207 0.39 11.52 3.86
C SER A 207 -0.85 12.31 4.23
N ALA A 208 -0.87 13.60 3.88
CA ALA A 208 -2.07 14.42 3.85
C ALA A 208 -2.05 15.22 2.55
N LEU A 209 -3.01 14.96 1.66
CA LEU A 209 -3.05 15.50 0.30
C LEU A 209 -4.37 16.20 0.02
N ARG A 210 -4.33 17.25 -0.79
CA ARG A 210 -5.50 17.92 -1.36
C ARG A 210 -5.52 17.74 -2.87
N LEU A 211 -6.65 17.27 -3.39
CA LEU A 211 -6.85 16.89 -4.79
C LEU A 211 -8.02 17.68 -5.38
N PRO A 212 -7.77 18.66 -6.25
CA PRO A 212 -8.85 19.34 -6.96
C PRO A 212 -9.59 18.35 -7.88
N LEU A 213 -10.92 18.45 -7.92
CA LEU A 213 -11.81 17.52 -8.63
C LEU A 213 -12.51 18.20 -9.82
N ASN A 214 -12.72 17.43 -10.88
CA ASN A 214 -13.64 17.70 -11.97
C ASN A 214 -15.08 17.39 -11.53
N ASN A 215 -16.07 17.90 -12.26
CA ASN A 215 -17.49 17.73 -11.91
C ASN A 215 -17.93 16.26 -11.79
N ASN A 216 -17.27 15.32 -12.48
CA ASN A 216 -17.54 13.89 -12.42
C ASN A 216 -16.82 13.15 -11.27
N GLY A 217 -16.11 13.88 -10.39
CA GLY A 217 -15.32 13.31 -9.28
C GLY A 217 -13.91 12.85 -9.65
N SER A 218 -13.50 12.95 -10.92
CA SER A 218 -12.10 12.69 -11.34
C SER A 218 -11.14 13.80 -10.89
N PHE A 219 -9.87 13.47 -10.76
CA PHE A 219 -8.80 14.39 -10.40
C PHE A 219 -8.51 15.37 -11.56
N LYS A 220 -8.27 16.64 -11.22
CA LYS A 220 -7.90 17.70 -12.17
C LYS A 220 -6.44 17.63 -12.65
N GLY A 221 -5.68 16.61 -12.27
CA GLY A 221 -4.27 16.47 -12.65
C GLY A 221 -3.26 17.20 -11.76
N THR A 222 -3.70 17.82 -10.66
CA THR A 222 -2.80 18.43 -9.66
C THR A 222 -3.05 17.93 -8.25
N VAL A 223 -2.05 18.06 -7.38
CA VAL A 223 -2.09 17.67 -5.97
C VAL A 223 -1.35 18.69 -5.12
N GLY A 224 -1.89 19.02 -3.95
CA GLY A 224 -1.21 19.75 -2.90
C GLY A 224 -0.80 18.84 -1.75
N ASP A 225 0.41 19.04 -1.23
CA ASP A 225 0.96 18.33 -0.07
C ASP A 225 0.67 19.10 1.22
N GLU A 226 -0.45 18.80 1.86
CA GLU A 226 -0.86 19.44 3.11
C GLU A 226 0.07 19.07 4.27
N LEU A 227 0.62 17.85 4.27
CA LEU A 227 1.57 17.43 5.30
C LEU A 227 2.84 18.28 5.26
N PHE A 228 3.43 18.45 4.07
CA PHE A 228 4.61 19.30 3.87
C PHE A 228 4.31 20.77 4.16
N ARG A 229 3.15 21.29 3.70
CA ARG A 229 2.75 22.67 3.97
C ARG A 229 2.66 22.96 5.46
N GLN A 230 2.01 22.08 6.23
CA GLN A 230 1.83 22.23 7.67
C GLN A 230 3.16 22.08 8.42
N ALA A 231 3.97 21.07 8.07
CA ALA A 231 5.27 20.84 8.70
C ALA A 231 6.22 22.04 8.56
N ASN A 232 6.16 22.74 7.42
CA ASN A 232 7.00 23.91 7.13
C ASN A 232 6.30 25.25 7.41
N ARG A 233 5.07 25.23 7.97
CA ARG A 233 4.27 26.42 8.29
C ARG A 233 4.07 27.36 7.09
N TYR A 234 3.94 26.82 5.88
CA TYR A 234 3.69 27.64 4.70
C TYR A 234 2.23 28.14 4.69
N PRO A 235 2.02 29.44 4.38
CA PRO A 235 0.70 30.06 4.48
C PRO A 235 -0.26 29.62 3.37
N LYS A 236 0.26 29.10 2.25
CA LYS A 236 -0.53 28.67 1.09
C LYS A 236 -0.10 27.28 0.64
N LEU A 237 -1.06 26.50 0.16
CA LEU A 237 -0.79 25.20 -0.44
C LEU A 237 -0.27 25.36 -1.86
N ALA A 238 0.92 24.83 -2.12
CA ALA A 238 1.45 24.71 -3.47
C ALA A 238 0.90 23.44 -4.13
N PHE A 239 0.51 23.55 -5.39
CA PHE A 239 0.02 22.42 -6.18
C PHE A 239 1.08 22.00 -7.20
N HIS A 240 1.25 20.69 -7.37
CA HIS A 240 2.13 20.07 -8.34
C HIS A 240 1.32 19.21 -9.31
N LYS A 241 1.86 18.96 -10.51
CA LYS A 241 1.24 17.98 -11.41
C LYS A 241 1.27 16.60 -10.76
N ILE A 242 0.19 15.82 -10.92
CA ILE A 242 0.11 14.46 -10.40
C ILE A 242 1.22 13.58 -10.98
N ALA A 243 1.61 13.79 -12.24
CA ALA A 243 2.74 13.07 -12.85
C ALA A 243 4.06 13.30 -12.09
N ASP A 244 4.37 14.56 -11.77
CA ASP A 244 5.59 14.92 -11.03
C ASP A 244 5.53 14.37 -9.60
N TRP A 245 4.37 14.48 -8.95
CA TRP A 245 4.13 13.91 -7.63
C TRP A 245 4.38 12.40 -7.62
N ASN A 246 3.75 11.67 -8.53
CA ASN A 246 3.89 10.22 -8.66
C ASN A 246 5.34 9.82 -8.93
N ASN A 247 6.04 10.57 -9.80
CA ASN A 247 7.43 10.30 -10.12
C ASN A 247 8.35 10.39 -8.89
N ARG A 248 8.05 11.25 -7.90
CA ARG A 248 8.82 11.31 -6.63
C ARG A 248 8.83 9.98 -5.89
N PHE A 249 7.79 9.16 -6.05
CA PHE A 249 7.69 7.86 -5.39
C PHE A 249 8.16 6.73 -6.28
N THR A 250 7.75 6.72 -7.56
CA THR A 250 8.08 5.62 -8.48
C THR A 250 9.53 5.63 -8.94
N SER A 251 10.23 6.77 -8.84
CA SER A 251 11.66 6.86 -9.15
C SER A 251 12.57 6.46 -7.99
N ILE A 252 12.04 6.31 -6.77
CA ILE A 252 12.84 5.87 -5.62
C ILE A 252 13.26 4.41 -5.85
N PRO A 253 14.57 4.10 -5.81
CA PRO A 253 15.02 2.72 -5.87
C PRO A 253 14.36 1.89 -4.77
N ALA A 254 13.84 0.71 -5.10
CA ALA A 254 13.08 -0.08 -4.15
C ALA A 254 13.94 -0.71 -3.03
N ASN A 255 15.26 -0.52 -3.06
CA ASN A 255 16.18 -0.82 -1.95
C ASN A 255 16.81 0.44 -1.34
N SER A 256 16.33 1.64 -1.67
CA SER A 256 16.92 2.89 -1.21
C SER A 256 16.98 2.97 0.32
N GLY A 257 18.18 3.16 0.87
CA GLY A 257 18.40 3.21 2.32
C GLY A 257 18.32 1.86 3.04
N HIS A 258 18.13 0.74 2.32
CA HIS A 258 18.14 -0.61 2.88
C HIS A 258 19.49 -1.29 2.59
N CYS A 259 20.25 -1.57 3.63
CA CYS A 259 21.57 -2.20 3.50
C CYS A 259 21.44 -3.70 3.20
N MET A 260 21.93 -4.13 2.03
CA MET A 260 21.81 -5.51 1.53
C MET A 260 22.81 -6.51 2.18
N LEU A 261 23.40 -6.15 3.32
CA LEU A 261 24.45 -6.94 3.96
C LEU A 261 23.94 -8.31 4.41
N LEU A 262 22.72 -8.39 4.93
CA LEU A 262 22.14 -9.64 5.42
C LEU A 262 21.60 -10.53 4.29
N GLU A 263 21.08 -9.95 3.21
CA GLU A 263 20.48 -10.70 2.10
C GLU A 263 21.52 -11.19 1.10
N LYS A 264 22.57 -10.39 0.85
CA LYS A 264 23.53 -10.60 -0.25
C LYS A 264 25.00 -10.41 0.14
N ALA A 265 25.33 -10.19 1.42
CA ALA A 265 26.69 -9.84 1.85
C ALA A 265 27.25 -8.61 1.08
N SER A 266 26.38 -7.66 0.74
CA SER A 266 26.70 -6.48 -0.07
C SER A 266 26.47 -5.19 0.69
N LEU A 267 27.35 -4.20 0.49
CA LEU A 267 27.19 -2.84 1.02
C LEU A 267 26.37 -1.92 0.09
N GLU A 268 25.79 -2.48 -0.97
CA GLU A 268 24.91 -1.75 -1.88
C GLU A 268 23.72 -1.13 -1.12
N TYR A 269 23.41 0.12 -1.45
CA TYR A 269 22.35 0.95 -0.83
C TYR A 269 22.51 1.32 0.65
N CYS A 270 23.50 0.78 1.38
CA CYS A 270 23.74 1.11 2.80
C CYS A 270 23.98 2.62 3.03
N PHE A 271 24.51 3.31 2.02
CA PHE A 271 24.82 4.75 2.08
C PHE A 271 23.88 5.61 1.21
N ASN A 272 22.96 5.01 0.45
CA ASN A 272 22.09 5.72 -0.49
C ASN A 272 20.89 6.44 0.17
N GLY A 273 20.91 6.59 1.50
CA GLY A 273 19.93 7.37 2.26
C GLY A 273 20.53 8.35 3.27
N LEU A 274 21.86 8.48 3.32
CA LEU A 274 22.56 9.38 4.27
C LEU A 274 22.75 10.80 3.73
N LEU A 275 22.50 11.03 2.44
CA LEU A 275 22.64 12.34 1.79
C LEU A 275 21.56 12.50 0.70
N LYS A 276 20.37 12.96 1.08
CA LYS A 276 19.46 13.76 0.25
C LYS A 276 18.33 14.35 1.09
#